data_AF-A0A4S3K804-F1
#
_entry.id   AF-A0A4S3K804-F1
#
_cell.length_a   1.000
_cell.length_b   1.000
_cell.length_c   1.000
_cell.angle_alpha   90.00
_cell.angle_beta   90.00
_cell.angle_gamma   90.00
#
_symmetry.space_group_name_H-M   'P 1'
#
loop_
_entity.id
_entity.type
_entity.pdbx_description
1 polymer ?
#
loop_
_entity_poly.entity_id
_entity_poly.type
_entity_poly.pdbx_seq_one_letter_code
_entity_poly.pdbx_strand_id
1 'polypeptide(L)' 'MPTEIRTARLTVLIDPRKKAVFERLCAADDTTPSQVVRQLIRDYIEQKSGHSWQSEYNLAEKTATAAKKPRTR' A
#
# COMPACT_ATOMS: atom_id res chain seq x y z
N MET A 1 7.17 -9.51 19.56
CA MET A 1 6.41 -9.88 18.34
C MET A 1 7.02 -9.09 17.20
N PRO A 2 7.54 -9.69 16.12
CA PRO A 2 8.29 -8.93 15.13
C PRO A 2 7.29 -8.15 14.27
N THR A 3 7.12 -6.87 14.56
CA THR A 3 6.39 -5.94 13.72
C THR A 3 7.30 -5.59 12.54
N GLU A 4 7.42 -6.48 11.57
CA GLU A 4 8.11 -6.16 10.32
C GLU A 4 7.19 -5.27 9.47
N ILE A 5 7.18 -3.97 9.76
CA ILE A 5 6.48 -2.98 8.94
C ILE A 5 7.43 -2.55 7.83
N ARG A 6 7.44 -3.28 6.72
CA ARG A 6 8.12 -2.87 5.48
C ARG A 6 7.30 -1.78 4.78
N THR A 7 7.17 -0.61 5.40
CA THR A 7 6.57 0.55 4.73
C THR A 7 7.55 1.06 3.66
N ALA A 8 7.29 0.72 2.40
CA ALA A 8 7.94 1.37 1.26
C ALA A 8 7.44 2.82 1.15
N ARG A 9 8.36 3.76 0.93
CA ARG A 9 8.02 5.18 0.74
C ARG A 9 7.68 5.43 -0.73
N LEU A 10 6.43 5.80 -1.01
CA LEU A 10 5.98 6.25 -2.32
C LEU A 10 5.96 7.78 -2.36
N THR A 11 6.75 8.38 -3.25
CA THR A 11 6.74 9.84 -3.51
C THR A 11 6.04 10.09 -4.84
N VAL A 12 4.97 10.88 -4.85
CA VAL A 12 4.23 11.25 -6.06
C VAL A 12 4.22 12.77 -6.18
N LEU A 13 4.53 13.27 -7.37
CA LEU A 13 4.36 14.70 -7.69
C LEU A 13 2.91 14.93 -8.14
N ILE A 14 2.24 15.86 -7.48
CA ILE A 14 0.88 16.27 -7.82
C ILE A 14 0.83 17.79 -7.95
N ASP A 15 -0.08 18.27 -8.79
CA ASP A 15 -0.32 19.69 -8.96
C ASP A 15 -0.69 20.34 -7.61
N PRO A 16 -0.15 21.54 -7.29
CA PRO A 16 -0.37 22.19 -6.00
C PRO A 16 -1.84 22.55 -5.74
N ARG A 17 -2.63 22.86 -6.78
CA ARG A 17 -4.07 23.14 -6.63
C ARG A 17 -4.82 21.86 -6.27
N LYS A 18 -4.50 20.75 -6.94
CA LYS A 18 -5.09 19.44 -6.61
C LYS A 18 -4.72 19.00 -5.20
N LYS A 19 -3.47 19.20 -4.77
CA LYS A 19 -3.01 18.94 -3.40
C LYS A 19 -3.82 19.72 -2.37
N ALA A 20 -4.02 21.01 -2.58
CA ALA A 20 -4.77 21.86 -1.66
C ALA A 20 -6.23 21.42 -1.50
N VAL A 21 -6.89 21.06 -2.61
CA VAL A 21 -8.26 20.54 -2.57
C VAL A 21 -8.30 19.19 -1.85
N PHE A 22 -7.36 18.29 -2.15
CA PHE A 22 -7.28 16.98 -1.51
C PHE A 22 -7.05 17.09 0.00
N GLU A 23 -6.13 17.95 0.44
CA GLU A 23 -5.85 18.18 1.87
C GLU A 23 -7.05 18.78 2.59
N ARG A 24 -7.80 19.68 1.94
CA ARG A 24 -9.04 20.24 2.50
C ARG A 24 -10.14 19.19 2.66
N LEU A 25 -10.30 18.30 1.67
CA LEU A 25 -11.26 17.20 1.75
C LEU A 25 -10.88 16.21 2.87
N CYS A 26 -9.61 15.81 2.93
CA CYS A 26 -9.12 14.94 3.98
C CYS A 26 -9.34 15.55 5.38
N ALA A 27 -9.09 16.85 5.54
CA ALA A 27 -9.31 17.56 6.80
C ALA A 27 -10.80 17.68 7.18
N ALA A 28 -11.71 17.71 6.20
CA ALA A 28 -13.15 17.74 6.47
C ALA A 28 -13.67 16.38 6.96
N ASP A 29 -13.05 15.28 6.49
CA ASP A 29 -13.43 13.91 6.81
C ASP A 29 -12.64 13.30 7.99
N ASP A 30 -11.84 14.12 8.71
CA ASP A 30 -10.92 13.67 9.77
C ASP A 30 -9.95 12.56 9.34
N THR A 31 -9.57 12.54 8.06
CA THR A 31 -8.64 11.56 7.49
C THR A 31 -7.30 12.20 7.13
N THR A 32 -6.23 11.41 7.16
CA THR A 32 -4.93 11.85 6.63
C THR A 32 -4.84 11.56 5.13
N PRO A 33 -4.19 12.43 4.33
CA PRO A 33 -3.93 12.20 2.91
C PRO A 33 -3.32 10.81 2.63
N SER A 34 -2.41 10.35 3.49
CA SER A 34 -1.77 9.05 3.34
C SER A 34 -2.71 7.87 3.60
N GLN A 35 -3.76 8.02 4.42
CA GLN A 35 -4.77 6.98 4.61
C GLN A 35 -5.65 6.87 3.36
N VAL A 36 -6.10 8.00 2.83
CA VAL A 36 -6.92 8.04 1.61
C VAL A 36 -6.16 7.49 0.41
N VAL A 37 -4.89 7.87 0.22
CA VAL A 37 -4.04 7.33 -0.86
C VAL A 37 -3.86 5.81 -0.75
N ARG A 38 -3.71 5.27 0.48
CA ARG A 38 -3.60 3.81 0.65
C ARG A 38 -4.89 3.09 0.28
N GLN A 39 -6.05 3.65 0.64
CA GLN A 39 -7.34 3.08 0.26
C GLN A 39 -7.53 3.13 -1.26
N LEU A 40 -7.21 4.27 -1.90
CA LEU A 40 -7.25 4.40 -3.35
C LEU A 40 -6.34 3.38 -4.06
N ILE A 41 -5.13 3.14 -3.55
CA ILE A 41 -4.22 2.13 -4.09
C ILE A 41 -4.83 0.73 -3.98
N ARG A 42 -5.41 0.40 -2.81
CA ARG A 42 -6.08 -0.88 -2.58
C ARG A 42 -7.23 -1.07 -3.57
N ASP A 43 -8.14 -0.11 -3.64
CA ASP A 43 -9.33 -0.18 -4.49
C ASP A 43 -8.92 -0.29 -5.97
N TYR A 44 -7.87 0.42 -6.38
CA TYR A 44 -7.32 0.35 -7.74
C TYR A 44 -6.77 -1.05 -8.07
N ILE A 45 -6.03 -1.67 -7.15
CA ILE A 45 -5.52 -3.04 -7.32
C ILE A 45 -6.67 -4.03 -7.39
N GLU A 46 -7.65 -3.95 -6.48
CA GLU A 46 -8.79 -4.87 -6.46
C GLU A 46 -9.64 -4.76 -7.72
N GLN A 47 -9.89 -3.53 -8.19
CA GLN A 47 -10.63 -3.29 -9.42
C GLN A 47 -9.92 -3.86 -10.67
N LYS A 48 -8.58 -3.79 -10.72
CA LYS A 48 -7.79 -4.25 -11.87
C LYS A 48 -7.46 -5.73 -11.84
N SER A 49 -7.12 -6.28 -10.68
CA SER A 49 -6.73 -7.69 -10.51
C SER A 49 -7.94 -8.60 -10.30
N GLY A 50 -9.13 -8.06 -9.98
CA GLY A 50 -10.36 -8.82 -9.78
C GLY A 50 -10.35 -9.72 -8.53
N HIS A 51 -9.33 -9.59 -7.68
CA HIS A 51 -9.13 -10.36 -6.45
C HIS A 51 -8.64 -9.42 -5.35
N SER A 52 -8.88 -9.76 -4.08
CA SER A 52 -8.44 -8.91 -2.97
C SER A 52 -6.92 -8.79 -2.95
N TRP A 53 -6.40 -7.57 -2.78
CA TRP A 53 -4.95 -7.26 -2.75
C TRP A 53 -4.15 -8.12 -1.74
N GLN A 54 -4.83 -8.66 -0.73
CA GLN A 54 -4.25 -9.58 0.26
C GLN A 54 -3.78 -10.90 -0.38
N SER A 55 -4.43 -11.37 -1.45
CA SER A 55 -4.08 -12.64 -2.09
C SER A 55 -2.70 -12.57 -2.74
N GLU A 56 -2.42 -11.50 -3.48
CA GLU A 56 -1.13 -11.24 -4.13
C GLU A 56 -0.01 -10.99 -3.13
N TYR A 57 -0.28 -10.23 -2.06
CA TYR A 57 0.69 -9.98 -0.99
C TYR A 57 1.08 -11.29 -0.28
N ASN A 58 0.09 -12.14 0.05
CA ASN A 58 0.34 -13.45 0.66
C ASN A 58 1.10 -14.40 -0.29
N LEU A 59 0.88 -14.33 -1.61
CA LEU A 59 1.67 -15.09 -2.59
C LEU A 59 3.13 -14.60 -2.63
N ALA A 60 3.34 -13.28 -2.64
CA ALA A 60 4.67 -12.68 -2.64
C ALA A 60 5.45 -12.96 -1.35
N GLU A 61 4.79 -12.95 -0.18
CA GLU A 61 5.41 -13.34 1.09
C GLU A 61 5.74 -14.83 1.15
N LYS A 62 4.87 -15.70 0.60
CA LYS A 62 5.12 -17.15 0.53
C LYS A 62 6.31 -17.48 -0.37
N THR A 63 6.45 -16.83 -1.52
CA THR A 63 7.60 -17.04 -2.42
C THR A 63 8.90 -16.49 -1.81
N ALA A 64 8.85 -15.33 -1.16
CA ALA A 64 10.01 -14.75 -0.47
C ALA A 64 10.46 -15.58 0.75
N THR A 65 9.53 -16.16 1.50
CA THR A 65 9.83 -17.04 2.65
C THR A 65 10.36 -18.41 2.19
N ALA A 66 9.84 -18.95 1.09
CA ALA A 66 10.34 -20.19 0.49
C ALA A 66 11.77 -20.08 -0.04
N ALA A 67 12.17 -18.90 -0.53
CA ALA A 67 13.52 -18.64 -1.01
C ALA A 67 14.57 -18.46 0.12
N LYS A 68 14.15 -18.39 1.40
CA LYS A 68 15.04 -18.11 2.54
C LYS A 68 15.49 -19.37 3.31
N LYS A 69 15.19 -20.59 2.83
CA LYS A 69 15.72 -21.82 3.46
C LYS A 69 17.20 -22.01 3.07
N PRO A 70 18.16 -21.92 4.01
CA PRO A 70 19.56 -22.18 3.71
C PRO A 70 19.73 -23.65 3.30
N ARG A 71 20.41 -23.88 2.18
CA ARG A 71 20.98 -25.18 1.82
C ARG A 71 22.06 -25.50 2.85
N THR A 72 21.70 -26.21 3.91
CA THR A 72 22.66 -26.91 4.76
C THR A 72 23.32 -28.01 3.95
N ARG A 73 24.62 -27.91 3.72
CA ARG A 73 25.52 -29.05 3.60
C ARG A 73 26.90 -28.66 4.11
#